data_AF-A0A6L7WNG7-F1
#
_entry.id   AF-A0A6L7WNG7-F1
#
_cell.length_a   1.000
_cell.length_b   1.000
_cell.length_c   1.000
_cell.angle_alpha   90.00
_cell.angle_beta   90.00
_cell.angle_gamma   90.00
#
_symmetry.space_group_name_H-M   'P 1'
#
loop_
_entity.id
_entity.type
_entity.pdbx_description
1 polymer ?
#
loop_
_entity_poly.entity_id
_entity_poly.type
_entity_poly.pdbx_seq_one_letter_code
_entity_poly.pdbx_strand_id
1 'polypeptide(L)'
;MRDAGTAGEVNDKLVESLVNTLRRHSGVPGLEEIAAVVERQHEYSPIEAYEALDKIVREHGGHRHTRIAADVAKSSLMLSGLDAGETAPGDAAQRIAVRSCIALMDHYFFGRTRERLIAEGRLRDHEEAHGWRSQAIEALRPRIEKVAHKLLQSPDATGLRTPPRETPKQFTGDLLREELGTSLPRVTP
;
A
#
# COMPACT_ATOMS: atom_id res chain seq x y z
N MET A 1 -1.23 -28.29 -9.81
CA MET A 1 -0.16 -27.32 -9.53
C MET A 1 -0.39 -26.11 -10.42
N ARG A 2 -1.09 -25.08 -9.92
CA ARG A 2 -1.27 -23.79 -10.62
C ARG A 2 -0.51 -22.73 -9.83
N ASP A 3 0.38 -22.03 -10.54
CA ASP A 3 0.70 -20.62 -10.40
C ASP A 3 1.23 -20.05 -9.08
N ALA A 4 2.40 -20.49 -8.62
CA ALA A 4 3.21 -19.66 -7.72
C ALA A 4 3.71 -18.36 -8.41
N GLY A 5 3.79 -18.35 -9.75
CA GLY A 5 4.21 -17.17 -10.54
C GLY A 5 3.18 -16.04 -10.55
N THR A 6 1.87 -16.33 -10.53
CA THR A 6 0.85 -15.28 -10.69
C THR A 6 0.63 -14.45 -9.42
N ALA A 7 0.69 -15.09 -8.23
CA ALA A 7 0.46 -14.40 -6.97
C ALA A 7 1.61 -13.42 -6.65
N GLY A 8 2.86 -13.83 -6.91
CA GLY A 8 4.03 -12.97 -6.78
C GLY A 8 3.99 -11.77 -7.73
N GLU A 9 3.68 -12.01 -9.01
CA GLU A 9 3.57 -10.95 -10.02
C GLU A 9 2.45 -9.94 -9.72
N VAL A 10 1.28 -10.41 -9.27
CA VAL A 10 0.19 -9.51 -8.88
C VAL A 10 0.61 -8.65 -7.68
N ASN A 11 1.28 -9.26 -6.70
CA ASN A 11 1.78 -8.54 -5.52
C ASN A 11 2.84 -7.48 -5.88
N ASP A 12 3.76 -7.80 -6.79
CA ASP A 12 4.72 -6.85 -7.34
C ASP A 12 4.01 -5.67 -8.01
N LYS A 13 3.01 -5.97 -8.85
CA LYS A 13 2.24 -4.95 -9.57
C LYS A 13 1.45 -4.04 -8.65
N LEU A 14 0.94 -4.56 -7.54
CA LEU A 14 0.22 -3.77 -6.54
C LEU A 14 1.13 -2.76 -5.85
N VAL A 15 2.32 -3.19 -5.41
CA VAL A 15 3.30 -2.30 -4.78
C VAL A 15 3.87 -1.31 -5.79
N GLU A 16 4.18 -1.75 -7.02
CA GLU A 16 4.58 -0.88 -8.14
C GLU A 16 3.51 0.20 -8.40
N SER A 17 2.23 -0.18 -8.41
CA SER A 17 1.11 0.75 -8.62
C SER A 17 0.94 1.73 -7.47
N LEU A 18 1.08 1.28 -6.22
CA LEU A 18 1.06 2.16 -5.03
C LEU A 18 2.18 3.20 -5.11
N VAL A 19 3.42 2.77 -5.36
CA VAL A 19 4.58 3.67 -5.47
C VAL A 19 4.39 4.67 -6.61
N ASN A 20 3.94 4.22 -7.79
CA ASN A 20 3.68 5.10 -8.92
C ASN A 20 2.56 6.10 -8.62
N THR A 21 1.51 5.68 -7.92
CA THR A 21 0.42 6.56 -7.48
C THR A 21 0.91 7.62 -6.51
N LEU A 22 1.69 7.21 -5.49
CA LEU A 22 2.32 8.15 -4.56
C LEU A 22 3.17 9.18 -5.30
N ARG A 23 4.08 8.74 -6.19
CA ARG A 23 4.92 9.67 -6.96
C ARG A 23 4.12 10.62 -7.86
N ARG A 24 3.11 10.09 -8.57
CA ARG A 24 2.27 10.88 -9.49
C ARG A 24 1.49 11.99 -8.76
N HIS A 25 1.14 11.75 -7.51
CA HIS A 25 0.36 12.66 -6.69
C HIS A 25 1.20 13.23 -5.53
N SER A 26 2.51 13.39 -5.71
CA SER A 26 3.39 14.07 -4.75
C SER A 26 3.32 13.53 -3.31
N GLY A 27 3.15 12.21 -3.19
CA GLY A 27 3.16 11.47 -1.94
C GLY A 27 1.96 11.75 -1.04
N VAL A 28 2.25 11.98 0.23
CA VAL A 28 1.30 12.32 1.30
C VAL A 28 1.91 13.50 2.09
N PRO A 29 1.80 14.74 1.57
CA PRO A 29 2.25 15.91 2.31
C PRO A 29 1.43 16.04 3.60
N GLY A 30 2.05 16.48 4.69
CA GLY A 30 1.38 16.58 5.99
C GLY A 30 1.39 15.29 6.83
N LEU A 31 2.01 14.21 6.33
CA LEU A 31 1.97 12.90 7.01
C LEU A 31 2.66 12.92 8.38
N GLU A 32 3.78 13.64 8.50
CA GLU A 32 4.52 13.77 9.76
C GLU A 32 3.72 14.57 10.78
N GLU A 33 3.10 15.68 10.36
CA GLU A 33 2.24 16.51 11.17
C GLU A 33 1.00 15.74 11.65
N ILE A 34 0.39 14.94 10.77
CA ILE A 34 -0.73 14.06 11.10
C ILE A 34 -0.31 13.03 12.16
N ALA A 35 0.85 12.39 11.97
CA ALA A 35 1.37 11.43 12.93
C ALA A 35 1.64 12.08 14.30
N ALA A 36 2.20 13.30 14.30
CA ALA A 36 2.50 14.04 15.52
C ALA A 36 1.23 14.43 16.30
N VAL A 37 0.08 14.61 15.64
CA VAL A 37 -1.22 14.78 16.34
C VAL A 37 -1.62 13.50 17.04
N VAL A 38 -1.46 12.34 16.40
CA VAL A 38 -1.80 11.03 16.99
C VAL A 38 -0.88 10.68 18.16
N GLU A 39 0.41 10.95 18.07
CA GLU A 39 1.36 10.71 19.17
C GLU A 39 1.04 11.56 20.40
N ARG A 40 0.62 12.81 20.16
CA ARG A 40 0.24 13.76 21.21
C ARG A 40 -1.25 13.71 21.55
N GLN A 41 -1.94 12.61 21.26
CA GLN A 41 -3.39 12.48 21.50
C GLN A 41 -3.83 12.77 22.94
N HIS A 42 -2.94 12.61 23.92
CA HIS A 42 -3.21 12.90 25.34
C HIS A 42 -3.18 14.40 25.67
N GLU A 43 -2.60 15.23 24.79
CA GLU A 43 -2.56 16.69 24.90
C GLU A 43 -3.81 17.36 24.34
N TYR A 44 -4.65 16.61 23.61
CA TYR A 44 -5.85 17.12 22.94
C TYR A 44 -7.10 16.45 23.49
N SER A 45 -8.20 17.19 23.55
CA SER A 45 -9.52 16.57 23.50
C SER A 45 -9.74 15.91 22.13
N PRO A 46 -10.64 14.90 22.01
CA PRO A 46 -10.94 14.28 20.72
C PRO A 46 -11.36 15.27 19.63
N ILE A 47 -12.10 16.33 20.01
CA ILE A 47 -12.55 17.37 19.09
C ILE A 47 -11.35 18.19 18.59
N GLU A 48 -10.47 18.63 19.48
CA GLU A 48 -9.29 19.42 19.12
C GLU A 48 -8.33 18.62 18.24
N ALA A 49 -8.14 17.32 18.51
CA ALA A 49 -7.33 16.45 17.65
C ALA A 49 -7.91 16.37 16.23
N TYR A 50 -9.24 16.31 16.09
CA TYR A 50 -9.89 16.22 14.78
C TYR A 50 -9.79 17.54 14.02
N GLU A 51 -10.00 18.67 14.71
CA GLU A 51 -9.82 20.00 14.15
C GLU A 51 -8.38 20.24 13.71
N ALA A 52 -7.39 19.76 14.47
CA ALA A 52 -5.98 19.82 14.11
C ALA A 52 -5.70 19.02 12.81
N LEU A 53 -6.23 17.80 12.69
CA LEU A 53 -6.12 17.00 11.48
C LEU A 53 -6.78 17.69 10.27
N ASP A 54 -7.96 18.27 10.44
CA ASP A 54 -8.65 19.01 9.37
C ASP A 54 -7.95 20.32 8.99
N LYS A 55 -7.26 20.95 9.94
CA LYS A 55 -6.39 22.09 9.67
C LYS A 55 -5.21 21.69 8.78
N ILE A 56 -4.51 20.60 9.08
CA ILE A 56 -3.39 20.09 8.26
C ILE A 56 -3.87 19.81 6.83
N VAL A 57 -5.03 19.16 6.66
CA VAL A 57 -5.60 18.91 5.32
C VAL A 57 -5.84 20.21 4.56
N ARG A 58 -6.35 21.26 5.23
CA ARG A 58 -6.57 22.58 4.61
C ARG A 58 -5.26 23.30 4.26
N GLU A 59 -4.24 23.22 5.11
CA GLU A 59 -2.91 23.79 4.87
C GLU A 59 -2.24 23.18 3.63
N HIS A 60 -2.49 21.89 3.36
CA HIS A 60 -2.08 21.23 2.13
C HIS A 60 -3.12 21.34 0.99
N GLY A 61 -3.95 22.39 0.98
CA GLY A 61 -4.88 22.68 -0.11
C GLY A 61 -5.97 21.63 -0.34
N GLY A 62 -6.28 20.82 0.68
CA GLY A 62 -7.23 19.72 0.56
C GLY A 62 -6.71 18.53 -0.25
N HIS A 63 -5.38 18.35 -0.30
CA HIS A 63 -4.73 17.27 -1.03
C HIS A 63 -5.33 15.90 -0.67
N ARG A 64 -5.70 15.12 -1.69
CA ARG A 64 -6.51 13.91 -1.52
C ARG A 64 -5.83 12.86 -0.65
N HIS A 65 -4.53 12.63 -0.83
CA HIS A 65 -3.82 11.62 -0.04
C HIS A 65 -3.64 12.06 1.41
N THR A 66 -3.46 13.36 1.66
CA THR A 66 -3.41 13.93 3.00
C THR A 66 -4.74 13.76 3.72
N ARG A 67 -5.87 13.96 3.02
CA ARG A 67 -7.20 13.67 3.55
C ARG A 67 -7.35 12.19 3.94
N ILE A 68 -6.93 11.26 3.07
CA ILE A 68 -6.98 9.83 3.37
C ILE A 68 -6.14 9.50 4.62
N ALA A 69 -4.94 10.07 4.75
CA ALA A 69 -4.10 9.88 5.93
C ALA A 69 -4.73 10.48 7.21
N ALA A 70 -5.38 11.64 7.11
CA ALA A 70 -6.11 12.25 8.21
C ALA A 70 -7.30 11.39 8.65
N ASP A 71 -8.07 10.81 7.72
CA ASP A 71 -9.19 9.91 8.03
C ASP A 71 -8.71 8.62 8.72
N VAL A 72 -7.55 8.10 8.28
CA VAL A 72 -6.86 6.99 8.94
C VAL A 72 -6.42 7.35 10.37
N ALA A 73 -5.91 8.56 10.57
CA ALA A 73 -5.54 9.07 11.89
C ALA A 73 -6.75 9.23 12.81
N LYS A 74 -7.85 9.84 12.33
CA LYS A 74 -9.11 9.95 13.07
C LYS A 74 -9.64 8.58 13.50
N SER A 75 -9.66 7.62 12.59
CA SER A 75 -10.06 6.24 12.88
C SER A 75 -9.16 5.59 13.93
N SER A 76 -7.85 5.88 13.90
CA SER A 76 -6.91 5.36 14.88
C SER A 76 -7.12 5.98 16.27
N LEU A 77 -7.39 7.29 16.35
CA LEU A 77 -7.73 7.98 17.60
C LEU A 77 -9.02 7.41 18.25
N MET A 78 -10.02 7.05 17.45
CA MET A 78 -11.23 6.39 17.98
C MET A 78 -10.92 5.04 18.63
N LEU A 79 -10.04 4.26 18.01
CA LEU A 79 -9.68 2.92 18.49
C LEU A 79 -8.72 2.97 19.68
N SER A 80 -7.81 3.95 19.73
CA SER A 80 -6.89 4.13 20.86
C SER A 80 -7.59 4.58 22.14
N GLY A 81 -8.77 5.20 22.05
CA GLY A 81 -9.64 5.42 23.21
C GLY A 81 -10.16 4.13 23.87
N LEU A 82 -10.02 2.97 23.21
CA LEU A 82 -10.43 1.66 23.72
C LEU A 82 -9.27 0.80 24.24
N ASP A 83 -8.04 1.03 23.76
CA ASP A 83 -6.82 0.33 24.18
C ASP A 83 -5.69 1.34 24.44
N ALA A 84 -5.71 1.99 25.60
CA ALA A 84 -4.66 2.90 26.06
C ALA A 84 -3.44 2.11 26.61
N GLY A 85 -2.97 1.12 25.83
CA GLY A 85 -1.73 0.40 26.09
C GLY A 85 -0.56 1.11 25.41
N GLU A 86 0.45 1.47 26.21
CA GLU A 86 1.73 2.09 25.84
C GLU A 86 2.18 1.72 24.43
N THR A 87 2.11 2.69 23.51
CA THR A 87 2.92 2.58 22.29
C THR A 87 4.13 3.48 22.39
N ALA A 88 5.30 2.96 21.99
CA ALA A 88 6.52 3.73 22.00
C ALA A 88 6.41 4.92 21.03
N PRO A 89 7.03 6.08 21.35
CA PRO A 89 7.17 7.19 20.41
C PRO A 89 7.79 6.72 19.08
N GLY A 90 7.24 7.14 17.94
CA GLY A 90 7.66 6.69 16.60
C GLY A 90 6.85 5.51 16.04
N ASP A 91 6.22 4.68 16.90
CA ASP A 91 5.35 3.61 16.42
C ASP A 91 4.05 4.15 15.82
N ALA A 92 3.56 5.31 16.28
CA ALA A 92 2.34 5.89 15.72
C ALA A 92 2.58 6.39 14.29
N ALA A 93 3.69 7.09 14.04
CA ALA A 93 4.04 7.56 12.70
C ALA A 93 4.12 6.41 11.69
N GLN A 94 4.86 5.35 12.02
CA GLN A 94 4.97 4.18 11.15
C GLN A 94 3.61 3.49 10.96
N ARG A 95 2.81 3.32 12.02
CA ARG A 95 1.46 2.72 11.91
C ARG A 95 0.52 3.54 11.03
N ILE A 96 0.50 4.86 11.19
CA ILE A 96 -0.33 5.76 10.38
C ILE A 96 0.13 5.72 8.92
N ALA A 97 1.44 5.74 8.65
CA ALA A 97 1.98 5.64 7.30
C ALA A 97 1.60 4.30 6.63
N VAL A 98 1.74 3.17 7.34
CA VAL A 98 1.32 1.85 6.86
C VAL A 98 -0.18 1.80 6.57
N ARG A 99 -1.01 2.25 7.51
CA ARG A 99 -2.47 2.27 7.35
C ARG A 99 -2.90 3.20 6.21
N SER A 100 -2.20 4.32 6.02
CA SER A 100 -2.44 5.25 4.90
C SER A 100 -2.11 4.61 3.55
N CYS A 101 -0.98 3.90 3.45
CA CYS A 101 -0.65 3.11 2.26
C CYS A 101 -1.73 2.06 1.94
N ILE A 102 -2.21 1.33 2.95
CA ILE A 102 -3.30 0.35 2.80
C ILE A 102 -4.60 1.05 2.34
N ALA A 103 -4.98 2.16 2.96
CA ALA A 103 -6.17 2.93 2.59
C ALA A 103 -6.09 3.47 1.16
N LEU A 104 -4.89 3.86 0.69
CA LEU A 104 -4.66 4.25 -0.70
C LEU A 104 -4.82 3.05 -1.65
N MET A 105 -4.29 1.87 -1.28
CA MET A 105 -4.52 0.64 -2.06
C MET A 105 -6.01 0.29 -2.12
N ASP A 106 -6.75 0.47 -1.02
CA ASP A 106 -8.20 0.29 -1.02
C ASP A 106 -8.89 1.27 -1.94
N HIS A 107 -8.50 2.53 -1.87
CA HIS A 107 -9.12 3.58 -2.66
C HIS A 107 -8.92 3.38 -4.17
N TYR A 108 -7.69 3.07 -4.59
CA TYR A 108 -7.34 2.99 -6.01
C TYR A 108 -7.49 1.59 -6.61
N PHE A 109 -7.33 0.53 -5.81
CA PHE A 109 -7.34 -0.85 -6.28
C PHE A 109 -8.52 -1.65 -5.72
N PHE A 110 -8.52 -2.01 -4.44
CA PHE A 110 -9.48 -2.99 -3.91
C PHE A 110 -10.93 -2.48 -3.96
N GLY A 111 -11.16 -1.18 -3.80
CA GLY A 111 -12.46 -0.55 -3.88
C GLY A 111 -13.13 -0.77 -5.24
N ARG A 112 -12.37 -0.65 -6.33
CA ARG A 112 -12.88 -0.82 -7.70
C ARG A 112 -12.89 -2.28 -8.15
N THR A 113 -11.86 -3.04 -7.77
CA THR A 113 -11.69 -4.43 -8.21
C THR A 113 -12.71 -5.36 -7.55
N ARG A 114 -13.07 -5.10 -6.29
CA ARG A 114 -14.01 -5.94 -5.53
C ARG A 114 -15.36 -6.12 -6.21
N GLU A 115 -16.04 -5.03 -6.57
CA GLU A 115 -17.37 -5.09 -7.18
C GLU A 115 -17.32 -5.84 -8.51
N ARG A 116 -16.28 -5.60 -9.29
CA ARG A 116 -16.06 -6.29 -10.56
C ARG A 116 -15.83 -7.79 -10.37
N LEU A 117 -14.99 -8.20 -9.42
CA LEU A 117 -14.72 -9.62 -9.17
C LEU A 117 -15.97 -10.37 -8.67
N ILE A 118 -16.81 -9.71 -7.87
CA ILE A 118 -18.10 -10.28 -7.45
C ILE A 118 -19.05 -10.39 -8.65
N ALA A 119 -19.18 -9.34 -9.47
CA ALA A 119 -20.04 -9.34 -10.65
C ALA A 119 -19.61 -10.38 -11.71
N GLU A 120 -18.31 -10.63 -11.84
CA GLU A 120 -17.74 -11.66 -12.72
C GLU A 120 -17.82 -13.09 -12.13
N GLY A 121 -18.37 -13.25 -10.92
CA GLY A 121 -18.49 -14.54 -10.23
C GLY A 121 -17.15 -15.14 -9.79
N ARG A 122 -16.07 -14.33 -9.75
CA ARG A 122 -14.75 -14.74 -9.26
C ARG A 122 -14.67 -14.76 -7.73
N LEU A 123 -15.54 -14.00 -7.07
CA LEU A 123 -15.78 -14.01 -5.64
C LEU A 123 -17.28 -14.13 -5.43
N ARG A 124 -17.70 -14.94 -4.46
CA ARG A 124 -19.10 -15.25 -4.17
C ARG A 124 -19.85 -14.05 -3.61
N ASP A 125 -19.22 -13.32 -2.70
CA ASP A 125 -19.87 -12.26 -1.92
C ASP A 125 -18.87 -11.24 -1.36
N HIS A 126 -19.38 -10.26 -0.62
CA HIS A 126 -18.59 -9.22 0.02
C HIS A 126 -17.68 -9.75 1.15
N GLU A 127 -18.06 -10.84 1.81
CA GLU A 127 -17.29 -11.45 2.90
C GLU A 127 -16.04 -12.14 2.35
N GLU A 128 -16.20 -12.94 1.29
CA GLU A 128 -15.09 -13.56 0.57
C GLU A 128 -14.14 -12.51 -0.01
N ALA A 129 -14.68 -11.41 -0.55
CA ALA A 129 -13.86 -10.30 -1.02
C ALA A 129 -13.07 -9.62 0.10
N HIS A 130 -13.65 -9.49 1.29
CA HIS A 130 -12.94 -8.98 2.45
C HIS A 130 -11.82 -9.94 2.90
N GLY A 131 -12.09 -11.25 2.93
CA GLY A 131 -11.10 -12.28 3.23
C GLY A 131 -9.92 -12.26 2.25
N TRP A 132 -10.20 -12.21 0.94
CA TRP A 132 -9.19 -12.10 -0.11
C TRP A 132 -8.34 -10.83 0.05
N ARG A 133 -8.97 -9.67 0.27
CA ARG A 133 -8.26 -8.41 0.53
C ARG A 133 -7.32 -8.54 1.73
N SER A 134 -7.82 -9.07 2.85
CA SER A 134 -7.02 -9.21 4.08
C SER A 134 -5.81 -10.13 3.89
N GLN A 135 -5.98 -11.24 3.17
CA GLN A 135 -4.87 -12.12 2.80
C GLN A 135 -3.84 -11.43 1.90
N ALA A 136 -4.30 -10.66 0.90
CA ALA A 136 -3.42 -9.91 0.01
C ALA A 136 -2.62 -8.82 0.76
N ILE A 137 -3.27 -8.09 1.67
CA ILE A 137 -2.60 -7.10 2.51
C ILE A 137 -1.55 -7.76 3.41
N GLU A 138 -1.84 -8.92 4.01
CA GLU A 138 -0.84 -9.61 4.81
C GLU A 138 0.36 -10.09 4.01
N ALA A 139 0.14 -10.67 2.83
CA ALA A 139 1.23 -11.05 1.94
C ALA A 139 2.11 -9.86 1.52
N LEU A 140 1.52 -8.67 1.43
CA LEU A 140 2.20 -7.44 1.03
C LEU A 140 2.80 -6.63 2.19
N ARG A 141 2.44 -6.95 3.44
CA ARG A 141 2.77 -6.15 4.63
C ARG A 141 4.25 -5.76 4.72
N PRO A 142 5.23 -6.67 4.58
CA PRO A 142 6.65 -6.30 4.69
C PRO A 142 7.11 -5.29 3.64
N ARG A 143 6.46 -5.26 2.47
CA ARG A 143 6.76 -4.32 1.39
C ARG A 143 6.04 -2.98 1.60
N ILE A 144 4.80 -3.02 2.08
CA ILE A 144 4.05 -1.82 2.46
C ILE A 144 4.79 -1.07 3.58
N GLU A 145 5.31 -1.77 4.58
CA GLU A 145 6.10 -1.18 5.66
C GLU A 145 7.37 -0.48 5.16
N LYS A 146 8.07 -1.07 4.18
CA LYS A 146 9.23 -0.42 3.54
C LYS A 146 8.84 0.84 2.77
N VAL A 147 7.70 0.82 2.08
CA VAL A 147 7.18 2.02 1.37
C VAL A 147 6.80 3.09 2.38
N ALA A 148 6.06 2.73 3.44
CA ALA A 148 5.66 3.63 4.52
C ALA A 148 6.88 4.28 5.21
N HIS A 149 7.91 3.50 5.52
CA HIS A 149 9.13 4.02 6.13
C HIS A 149 9.83 5.06 5.24
N LYS A 150 9.94 4.78 3.94
CA LYS A 150 10.49 5.74 2.98
C LYS A 150 9.62 6.98 2.81
N LEU A 151 8.30 6.81 2.87
CA LEU A 151 7.36 7.92 2.78
C LEU A 151 7.47 8.85 3.99
N LEU A 152 7.75 8.32 5.19
CA LEU A 152 8.04 9.17 6.36
C LEU A 152 9.34 9.98 6.18
N GLN A 153 10.35 9.41 5.52
CA GLN A 153 11.60 10.13 5.23
C GLN A 153 11.45 11.19 4.11
N SER A 154 10.48 10.99 3.21
CA SER A 154 10.22 11.85 2.06
C SER A 154 8.71 11.85 1.77
N PRO A 155 7.94 12.69 2.48
CA PRO A 155 6.47 12.74 2.36
C PRO A 155 5.99 13.16 0.97
N ASP A 156 6.83 13.85 0.20
CA ASP A 156 6.60 14.23 -1.19
C ASP A 156 6.86 13.10 -2.21
N ALA A 157 7.24 11.91 -1.72
CA ALA A 157 7.55 10.71 -2.51
C ALA A 157 8.74 10.84 -3.48
N THR A 158 9.59 11.86 -3.35
CA THR A 158 10.77 12.02 -4.22
C THR A 158 11.80 10.90 -4.04
N GLY A 159 11.92 10.35 -2.81
CA GLY A 159 12.79 9.21 -2.49
C GLY A 159 12.23 7.82 -2.85
N LEU A 160 10.97 7.73 -3.30
CA LEU A 160 10.35 6.45 -3.63
C LEU A 160 10.80 5.95 -5.01
N ARG A 161 11.70 4.95 -5.04
CA ARG A 161 11.99 4.18 -6.24
C ARG A 161 10.96 3.06 -6.41
N THR A 162 10.46 2.91 -7.64
CA THR A 162 9.70 1.72 -8.04
C THR A 162 10.57 0.48 -7.75
N PRO A 163 10.03 -0.56 -7.09
CA PRO A 163 10.80 -1.78 -6.83
C PRO A 163 11.33 -2.35 -8.16
N PRO A 164 12.58 -2.84 -8.19
CA PRO A 164 13.09 -3.51 -9.37
C PRO A 164 12.20 -4.71 -9.67
N ARG A 165 11.79 -4.86 -10.94
CA ARG A 165 11.03 -6.05 -11.36
C ARG A 165 11.91 -7.26 -11.11
N GLU A 166 11.38 -8.27 -10.42
CA GLU A 166 11.97 -9.61 -10.44
C GLU A 166 11.68 -10.21 -11.82
N THR A 167 12.41 -9.75 -12.84
CA THR A 167 12.45 -10.46 -14.11
C THR A 167 13.05 -11.83 -13.82
N PRO A 168 12.33 -12.95 -14.07
CA PRO A 168 12.96 -14.26 -14.00
C PRO A 168 14.19 -14.22 -14.92
N LYS A 169 15.36 -14.58 -14.39
CA LYS A 169 16.59 -14.67 -15.19
C LYS A 169 16.36 -15.74 -16.24
N GLN A 170 15.95 -15.34 -17.45
CA GLN A 170 16.03 -16.20 -18.61
C GLN A 170 17.52 -16.39 -18.92
N PHE A 171 17.98 -17.64 -18.93
CA PHE A 171 19.32 -17.92 -19.40
C PHE A 171 19.40 -17.58 -20.89
N THR A 172 20.51 -17.01 -21.34
CA THR A 172 20.73 -16.63 -22.74
C THR A 172 20.48 -17.78 -23.71
N GLY A 173 20.68 -19.04 -23.26
CA GLY A 173 20.39 -20.23 -24.04
C GLY A 173 18.90 -20.51 -24.29
N ASP A 174 18.01 -20.03 -23.44
CA ASP A 174 16.56 -20.21 -23.59
C ASP A 174 15.98 -19.16 -24.57
N LEU A 175 16.46 -17.93 -24.51
CA LEU A 175 16.12 -16.84 -25.45
C LEU A 175 16.51 -17.19 -26.90
N LEU A 176 17.69 -17.79 -27.09
CA LEU A 176 18.15 -18.22 -28.42
C LEU A 176 17.32 -19.39 -28.99
N ARG A 177 16.67 -20.20 -28.15
CA ARG A 177 15.80 -21.31 -28.61
C ARG A 177 14.40 -20.85 -28.97
N GLU A 178 13.89 -19.81 -28.31
CA GLU A 178 12.59 -19.21 -28.63
C GLU A 178 12.61 -18.39 -29.93
N GLU A 179 13.67 -17.60 -30.18
CA GLU A 179 13.75 -16.80 -31.41
C GLU A 179 14.03 -17.62 -32.68
N LEU A 180 14.69 -18.77 -32.56
CA LEU A 180 15.13 -19.53 -33.72
C LEU A 180 14.09 -20.48 -34.30
N GLY A 181 12.92 -20.66 -33.68
CA GLY A 181 11.80 -21.43 -34.24
C GLY A 181 12.20 -22.81 -34.80
N THR A 182 13.28 -23.42 -34.29
CA THR A 182 13.89 -24.60 -34.89
C THR A 182 13.81 -25.76 -33.91
N SER A 183 12.85 -26.63 -34.19
CA SER A 183 13.01 -28.05 -33.90
C SER A 183 14.24 -28.55 -34.66
N LEU A 184 15.43 -28.43 -34.07
CA LEU A 184 16.56 -29.21 -34.55
C LEU A 184 16.28 -30.68 -34.19
N PRO A 185 16.27 -31.62 -35.16
CA PRO A 185 16.08 -33.02 -34.86
C PRO A 185 17.22 -33.49 -33.95
N ARG A 186 16.87 -34.25 -32.91
CA ARG A 186 17.85 -34.93 -32.05
C ARG A 186 18.65 -35.90 -32.92
N VAL A 187 19.92 -35.59 -33.14
CA VAL A 187 20.89 -36.59 -33.57
C VAL A 187 21.41 -37.27 -32.31
N THR A 188 20.91 -38.47 -32.05
CA THR A 188 21.46 -39.39 -31.05
C THR A 188 22.72 -40.07 -31.62
N PRO A 189 23.81 -40.18 -30.84
CA PRO A 189 24.97 -41.00 -31.22
C PRO A 189 24.64 -42.49 -31.23
#